data_AF-A0AAJ2C6X4-F1
#
_entry.id   AF-A0AAJ2C6X4-F1
#
_cell.length_a   1.000
_cell.length_b   1.000
_cell.length_c   1.000
_cell.angle_alpha   90.00
_cell.angle_beta   90.00
_cell.angle_gamma   90.00
#
_symmetry.space_group_name_H-M   'P 1'
#
loop_
_entity.id
_entity.type
_entity.pdbx_description
1 polymer ?
#
loop_
_entity_poly.entity_id
_entity_poly.type
_entity_poly.pdbx_seq_one_letter_code
_entity_poly.pdbx_strand_id
1 'polypeptide(L)'
;MIFALAALTSSSAIAAEFYHEVDSDGSALILIFGEIQTGDDSKFRELSVRFPEALVGLDSPGGAIVPALEIGRQIRLRGYSTAVTSSSKCTSACALIWLAGTPRFLDPGGSIGFHASYKDQGGQLVETGVGNALVGHYLSQLSLSERAVVFATSASPYEVRWLNNSNRLSSGIEFSVADAQPVRAPRDLGKTTRVAPVAKAAPQPPPPVYAAPLPIPPPVRARARYTAASLRAELSAPQLAETVAAKMALPHSQTKIMAEHIDAMFANESYLERVAAEMNAAGSALSGKNAGAVAFEIAAQLAQKLIYAGLRRLPDADLQRFIAIMGTASLDANVAECGAIFYPSETKSAAQEFQVVGRQGDAALRQYLMIIRKAIFAEVERSPSIVALSPTQAQAGEAAAADEMLRIIDTLPADNQSAVAEAMADMDNANLRDKCAALTVVLTAASTTQGITGNWYRRRFIELSQE
;
A
#
# COMPACT_ATOMS: atom_id res chain seq x y z
N MET A 1 -14.38 49.29 -1.49
CA MET A 1 -13.59 48.53 -2.48
C MET A 1 -12.18 48.39 -1.90
N ILE A 2 -11.79 47.23 -1.38
CA ILE A 2 -11.19 46.08 -2.12
C ILE A 2 -9.68 46.36 -2.33
N PHE A 3 -8.68 45.54 -1.98
CA PHE A 3 -8.57 44.08 -1.77
C PHE A 3 -7.70 43.79 -0.53
N ALA A 4 -8.14 42.85 0.31
CA ALA A 4 -7.28 42.15 1.26
C ALA A 4 -6.53 41.04 0.50
N LEU A 5 -5.22 41.02 0.63
CA LEU A 5 -4.35 39.98 0.08
C LEU A 5 -4.58 38.69 0.89
N ALA A 6 -5.34 37.75 0.33
CA ALA A 6 -5.44 36.40 0.87
C ALA A 6 -4.13 35.67 0.57
N ALA A 7 -3.27 35.54 1.58
CA ALA A 7 -2.18 34.58 1.54
C ALA A 7 -2.80 33.18 1.54
N LEU A 8 -2.68 32.49 0.40
CA LEU A 8 -2.93 31.06 0.31
C LEU A 8 -1.83 30.36 1.11
N THR A 9 -2.09 30.06 2.37
CA THR A 9 -1.28 29.13 3.15
C THR A 9 -1.54 27.73 2.60
N SER A 10 -0.58 27.20 1.85
CA SER A 10 -0.49 25.77 1.57
C SER A 10 -0.27 25.07 2.91
N SER A 11 -1.30 24.36 3.41
CA SER A 11 -1.11 23.45 4.54
C SER A 11 -0.22 22.30 4.09
N SER A 12 1.08 22.39 4.35
CA SER A 12 1.92 21.21 4.46
C SER A 12 1.28 20.30 5.51
N ALA A 13 0.99 19.04 5.17
CA ALA A 13 0.49 18.08 6.14
C ALA A 13 1.57 17.87 7.21
N ILE A 14 1.34 18.38 8.42
CA ILE A 14 2.25 18.23 9.56
C ILE A 14 2.08 16.81 10.10
N ALA A 15 3.19 16.09 10.29
CA ALA A 15 3.21 14.75 10.89
C ALA A 15 2.55 14.75 12.28
N ALA A 16 2.14 13.58 12.76
CA ALA A 16 1.44 13.51 14.04
C ALA A 16 2.31 14.05 15.18
N GLU A 17 1.68 14.86 16.02
CA GLU A 17 2.28 15.42 17.22
C GLU A 17 2.04 14.47 18.39
N PHE A 18 3.10 14.20 19.15
CA PHE A 18 3.06 13.32 20.32
C PHE A 18 3.33 14.15 21.57
N TYR A 19 2.38 14.16 22.48
CA TYR A 19 2.55 14.73 23.83
C TYR A 19 2.52 13.61 24.85
N HIS A 20 3.25 13.77 25.95
CA HIS A 20 3.13 12.86 27.06
C HIS A 20 3.17 13.60 28.40
N GLU A 21 2.33 13.15 29.31
CA GLU A 21 2.34 13.54 30.72
C GLU A 21 2.52 12.29 31.56
N VAL A 22 3.20 12.42 32.70
CA VAL A 22 3.43 11.31 33.63
C VAL A 22 2.69 11.62 34.91
N ASP A 23 1.84 10.70 35.36
CA ASP A 23 1.16 10.81 36.64
C ASP A 23 2.12 10.44 37.79
N SER A 24 1.74 10.85 39.00
CA SER A 24 2.42 10.59 40.26
C SER A 24 2.67 9.10 40.57
N ASP A 25 1.91 8.19 39.97
CA ASP A 25 2.10 6.74 40.11
C ASP A 25 3.05 6.14 39.04
N GLY A 26 3.56 6.96 38.13
CA GLY A 26 4.48 6.56 37.06
C GLY A 26 3.80 6.11 35.77
N SER A 27 2.46 6.07 35.72
CA SER A 27 1.71 5.84 34.48
C SER A 27 1.76 7.08 33.57
N ALA A 28 1.73 6.87 32.26
CA ALA A 28 1.78 7.97 31.29
C ALA A 28 0.46 8.17 30.55
N LEU A 29 0.08 9.41 30.31
CA LEU A 29 -0.86 9.77 29.26
C LEU A 29 -0.06 10.11 28.01
N ILE A 30 -0.22 9.33 26.94
CA ILE A 30 0.38 9.61 25.62
C ILE A 30 -0.72 10.11 24.70
N LEU A 31 -0.58 11.30 24.15
CA LEU A 31 -1.55 11.89 23.24
C LEU A 31 -0.99 11.91 21.82
N ILE A 32 -1.79 11.48 20.85
CA ILE A 32 -1.45 11.48 19.43
C ILE A 32 -2.44 12.37 18.68
N PHE A 33 -1.95 13.46 18.10
CA PHE A 33 -2.73 14.44 17.36
C PHE A 33 -2.28 14.55 15.91
N GLY A 34 -3.20 14.87 15.00
CA GLY A 34 -2.87 15.17 13.61
C GLY A 34 -2.69 13.93 12.72
N GLU A 35 -2.20 14.13 11.50
CA GLU A 35 -2.13 13.08 10.50
C GLU A 35 -0.99 12.10 10.78
N ILE A 36 -1.30 10.80 10.80
CA ILE A 36 -0.32 9.74 11.00
C ILE A 36 0.54 9.61 9.74
N GLN A 37 1.85 9.77 9.88
CA GLN A 37 2.80 9.70 8.77
C GLN A 37 3.85 8.62 9.00
N THR A 38 4.63 8.33 7.97
CA THR A 38 5.79 7.42 8.06
C THR A 38 6.75 7.91 9.15
N GLY A 39 7.19 7.00 10.03
CA GLY A 39 8.11 7.31 11.14
C GLY A 39 7.43 7.56 12.49
N ASP A 40 6.11 7.81 12.53
CA ASP A 40 5.38 7.99 13.79
C ASP A 40 5.33 6.72 14.65
N ASP A 41 5.43 5.54 14.03
CA ASP A 41 5.59 4.26 14.70
C ASP A 41 6.90 4.15 15.50
N SER A 42 7.95 4.79 15.00
CA SER A 42 9.25 4.83 15.66
C SER A 42 9.24 5.82 16.84
N LYS A 43 8.60 6.99 16.68
CA LYS A 43 8.36 7.93 17.79
C LYS A 43 7.56 7.27 18.92
N PHE A 44 6.48 6.56 18.56
CA PHE A 44 5.68 5.84 19.55
C PHE A 44 6.47 4.70 20.21
N ARG A 45 7.34 4.02 19.47
CA ARG A 45 8.21 2.97 20.02
C ARG A 45 9.10 3.49 21.14
N GLU A 46 9.71 4.65 20.97
CA GLU A 46 10.53 5.28 22.01
C GLU A 46 9.71 5.59 23.27
N LEU A 47 8.51 6.14 23.11
CA LEU A 47 7.59 6.40 24.23
C LEU A 47 7.16 5.11 24.92
N SER A 48 6.88 4.05 24.15
CA SER A 48 6.44 2.75 24.69
C SER A 48 7.54 2.01 25.46
N VAL A 49 8.80 2.29 25.14
CA VAL A 49 9.95 1.77 25.89
C VAL A 49 10.12 2.56 27.18
N ARG A 50 9.88 3.88 27.13
CA ARG A 50 10.04 4.78 28.27
C ARG A 50 8.95 4.62 29.33
N PHE A 51 7.71 4.34 28.93
CA PHE A 51 6.56 4.29 29.82
C PHE A 51 5.94 2.89 29.87
N PRO A 52 6.26 2.04 30.87
CA PRO A 52 5.74 0.67 30.93
C PRO A 52 4.22 0.57 31.02
N GLU A 53 3.55 1.58 31.56
CA GLU A 53 2.09 1.68 31.67
C GLU A 53 1.62 3.02 31.08
N ALA A 54 0.63 2.98 30.19
CA ALA A 54 0.10 4.18 29.57
C ALA A 54 -1.37 4.10 29.15
N LEU A 55 -2.03 5.26 29.16
CA LEU A 55 -3.27 5.55 28.45
C LEU A 55 -2.93 6.33 27.18
N VAL A 56 -3.40 5.86 26.02
CA VAL A 56 -3.18 6.52 24.74
C VAL A 56 -4.43 7.30 24.32
N GLY A 57 -4.37 8.62 24.40
CA GLY A 57 -5.41 9.52 23.90
C GLY A 57 -5.23 9.81 22.40
N LEU A 58 -6.31 9.74 21.64
CA LEU A 58 -6.26 9.79 20.17
C LEU A 58 -7.19 10.88 19.62
N ASP A 59 -6.63 11.76 18.78
CA ASP A 59 -7.38 12.77 18.05
C ASP A 59 -6.72 13.02 16.69
N SER A 60 -7.08 12.19 15.72
CA SER A 60 -6.40 12.14 14.43
C SER A 60 -7.38 11.80 13.30
N PRO A 61 -7.26 12.48 12.14
CA PRO A 61 -8.03 12.14 10.95
C PRO A 61 -7.66 10.76 10.36
N GLY A 62 -6.55 10.17 10.80
CA GLY A 62 -5.94 8.98 10.21
C GLY A 62 -4.65 9.32 9.48
N GLY A 63 -4.34 8.58 8.41
CA GLY A 63 -3.12 8.77 7.63
C GLY A 63 -2.54 7.43 7.15
N ALA A 64 -1.22 7.34 7.20
CA ALA A 64 -0.46 6.17 6.78
C ALA A 64 -0.85 4.91 7.58
N ILE A 65 -1.28 3.87 6.87
CA ILE A 65 -1.79 2.65 7.49
C ILE A 65 -0.67 1.85 8.15
N VAL A 66 0.46 1.67 7.49
CA VAL A 66 1.55 0.84 8.03
C VAL A 66 2.04 1.36 9.39
N PRO A 67 2.38 2.66 9.56
CA PRO A 67 2.72 3.21 10.87
C PRO A 67 1.62 3.02 11.91
N ALA A 68 0.34 3.25 11.54
CA ALA A 68 -0.78 3.07 12.46
C ALA A 68 -0.94 1.62 12.94
N LEU A 69 -0.75 0.64 12.05
CA LEU A 69 -0.78 -0.78 12.42
C LEU A 69 0.36 -1.12 13.38
N GLU A 70 1.57 -0.59 13.15
CA GLU A 70 2.71 -0.82 14.04
C GLU A 70 2.52 -0.17 15.42
N ILE A 71 2.03 1.07 15.48
CA ILE A 71 1.64 1.72 16.75
C ILE A 71 0.62 0.84 17.49
N GLY A 72 -0.41 0.37 16.77
CA GLY A 72 -1.41 -0.53 17.33
C GLY A 72 -0.84 -1.84 17.87
N ARG A 73 0.09 -2.48 17.16
CA ARG A 73 0.76 -3.70 17.67
C ARG A 73 1.54 -3.43 18.94
N GLN A 74 2.20 -2.28 19.04
CA GLN A 74 2.92 -1.89 20.25
C GLN A 74 1.97 -1.62 21.43
N ILE A 75 0.87 -0.90 21.21
CA ILE A 75 -0.21 -0.70 22.20
C ILE A 75 -0.71 -2.04 22.72
N ARG A 76 -1.02 -2.97 21.82
CA ARG A 76 -1.53 -4.29 22.18
C ARG A 76 -0.52 -5.12 22.95
N LEU A 77 0.75 -5.09 22.53
CA LEU A 77 1.84 -5.80 23.19
C LEU A 77 2.07 -5.28 24.61
N ARG A 78 1.96 -3.96 24.82
CA ARG A 78 2.12 -3.31 26.12
C ARG A 78 0.88 -3.41 27.01
N GLY A 79 -0.26 -3.79 26.46
CA GLY A 79 -1.53 -3.80 27.19
C GLY A 79 -2.03 -2.40 27.54
N TYR A 80 -1.66 -1.37 26.76
CA TYR A 80 -2.11 0.00 27.01
C TYR A 80 -3.61 0.14 26.79
N SER A 81 -4.18 1.10 27.51
CA SER A 81 -5.55 1.56 27.24
C SER A 81 -5.55 2.58 26.10
N THR A 82 -6.65 2.66 25.35
CA THR A 82 -6.86 3.73 24.36
C THR A 82 -8.10 4.54 24.70
N ALA A 83 -8.07 5.84 24.45
CA ALA A 83 -9.18 6.75 24.70
C ALA A 83 -9.38 7.74 23.55
N VAL A 84 -10.64 8.06 23.28
CA VAL A 84 -11.04 9.24 22.52
C VAL A 84 -12.01 10.04 23.37
N THR A 85 -11.58 11.24 23.74
CA THR A 85 -12.29 12.11 24.68
C THR A 85 -13.37 12.93 23.97
N SER A 86 -14.20 13.57 24.78
CA SER A 86 -15.21 14.52 24.29
C SER A 86 -14.55 15.59 23.44
N SER A 87 -15.10 15.87 22.26
CA SER A 87 -14.58 16.80 21.23
C SER A 87 -13.42 16.30 20.35
N SER A 88 -12.84 15.13 20.64
CA SER A 88 -11.81 14.51 19.79
C SER A 88 -12.41 13.55 18.77
N LYS A 89 -11.74 13.42 17.63
CA LYS A 89 -12.19 12.59 16.52
C LYS A 89 -11.04 11.71 16.03
N CYS A 90 -11.28 10.41 15.97
CA CYS A 90 -10.31 9.42 15.54
C CYS A 90 -10.88 8.62 14.38
N THR A 91 -10.40 8.88 13.17
CA THR A 91 -10.92 8.26 11.95
C THR A 91 -9.86 7.48 11.18
N SER A 92 -10.32 6.56 10.32
CA SER A 92 -9.45 5.84 9.40
C SER A 92 -8.34 5.09 10.16
N ALA A 93 -7.08 5.28 9.79
CA ALA A 93 -5.92 4.68 10.45
C ALA A 93 -5.86 4.93 11.97
N CYS A 94 -6.33 6.08 12.46
CA CYS A 94 -6.40 6.35 13.91
C CYS A 94 -7.32 5.36 14.61
N ALA A 95 -8.49 5.07 14.03
CA ALA A 95 -9.44 4.15 14.62
C ALA A 95 -8.88 2.72 14.75
N LEU A 96 -7.92 2.35 13.88
CA LEU A 96 -7.19 1.08 13.95
C LEU A 96 -6.20 1.05 15.13
N ILE A 97 -5.57 2.18 15.45
CA ILE A 97 -4.75 2.33 16.67
C ILE A 97 -5.64 2.18 17.90
N TRP A 98 -6.78 2.87 17.93
CA TRP A 98 -7.72 2.80 19.05
C TRP A 98 -8.19 1.36 19.32
N LEU A 99 -8.42 0.56 18.28
CA LEU A 99 -8.81 -0.84 18.40
C LEU A 99 -7.77 -1.73 19.09
N ALA A 100 -6.50 -1.36 19.15
CA ALA A 100 -5.49 -2.14 19.87
C ALA A 100 -5.62 -2.06 21.39
N GLY A 101 -6.23 -1.00 21.91
CA GLY A 101 -6.31 -0.73 23.35
C GLY A 101 -7.07 -1.81 24.11
N THR A 102 -6.60 -2.07 25.33
CA THR A 102 -7.22 -3.04 26.24
C THR A 102 -7.13 -2.52 27.68
N PRO A 103 -8.16 -1.83 28.22
CA PRO A 103 -9.46 -1.51 27.64
C PRO A 103 -9.47 -0.34 26.61
N ARG A 104 -10.62 -0.14 25.95
CA ARG A 104 -10.89 0.96 25.03
C ARG A 104 -11.94 1.89 25.62
N PHE A 105 -11.71 3.19 25.58
CA PHE A 105 -12.61 4.22 26.08
C PHE A 105 -13.07 5.13 24.94
N LEU A 106 -14.35 5.48 24.95
CA LEU A 106 -14.95 6.45 24.04
C LEU A 106 -15.95 7.31 24.82
N ASP A 107 -15.63 8.59 24.97
CA ASP A 107 -16.53 9.55 25.59
C ASP A 107 -17.79 9.79 24.74
N PRO A 108 -18.93 10.19 25.35
CA PRO A 108 -20.15 10.52 24.62
C PRO A 108 -19.99 11.60 23.53
N GLY A 109 -19.03 12.53 23.71
CA GLY A 109 -18.71 13.58 22.74
C GLY A 109 -17.56 13.24 21.78
N GLY A 110 -16.97 12.06 21.89
CA GLY A 110 -15.89 11.58 21.02
C GLY A 110 -16.45 10.84 19.81
N SER A 111 -15.66 10.73 18.73
CA SER A 111 -16.09 10.05 17.50
C SER A 111 -15.03 9.10 16.95
N ILE A 112 -15.40 7.83 16.76
CA ILE A 112 -14.59 6.83 16.08
C ILE A 112 -15.22 6.50 14.73
N GLY A 113 -14.46 6.62 13.65
CA GLY A 113 -14.96 6.38 12.30
C GLY A 113 -14.08 5.47 11.47
N PHE A 114 -14.71 4.54 10.76
CA PHE A 114 -14.04 3.55 9.93
C PHE A 114 -14.44 3.66 8.46
N HIS A 115 -13.52 3.34 7.57
CA HIS A 115 -13.77 3.17 6.15
C HIS A 115 -12.68 2.29 5.54
N ALA A 116 -12.92 1.82 4.32
CA ALA A 116 -11.98 1.01 3.57
C ALA A 116 -10.70 1.82 3.28
N SER A 117 -9.54 1.17 3.41
CA SER A 117 -8.26 1.73 3.01
C SER A 117 -8.29 2.17 1.56
N TYR A 118 -7.71 3.33 1.25
CA TYR A 118 -7.67 3.88 -0.10
C TYR A 118 -6.31 4.48 -0.42
N LYS A 119 -6.08 4.75 -1.71
CA LYS A 119 -5.05 5.66 -2.21
C LYS A 119 -5.73 6.87 -2.84
N ASP A 120 -5.20 8.05 -2.58
CA ASP A 120 -5.61 9.26 -3.31
C ASP A 120 -4.90 9.28 -4.67
N GLN A 121 -5.68 9.36 -5.75
CA GLN A 121 -5.21 9.46 -7.13
C GLN A 121 -5.73 10.76 -7.74
N GLY A 122 -5.11 11.88 -7.37
CA GLY A 122 -5.45 13.20 -7.92
C GLY A 122 -6.82 13.72 -7.46
N GLY A 123 -7.17 13.50 -6.19
CA GLY A 123 -8.45 13.87 -5.59
C GLY A 123 -9.52 12.77 -5.68
N GLN A 124 -9.20 11.63 -6.31
CA GLN A 124 -10.06 10.45 -6.34
C GLN A 124 -9.58 9.42 -5.32
N LEU A 125 -10.44 9.08 -4.36
CA LEU A 125 -10.14 8.07 -3.35
C LEU A 125 -10.48 6.69 -3.91
N VAL A 126 -9.44 5.90 -4.18
CA VAL A 126 -9.57 4.55 -4.76
C VAL A 126 -9.25 3.53 -3.69
N GLU A 127 -10.22 2.67 -3.37
CA GLU A 127 -10.04 1.60 -2.39
C GLU A 127 -8.85 0.68 -2.76
N THR A 128 -8.02 0.31 -1.78
CA THR A 128 -6.89 -0.61 -1.96
C THR A 128 -7.17 -1.95 -1.31
N GLY A 129 -7.24 -3.00 -2.14
CA GLY A 129 -7.39 -4.37 -1.67
C GLY A 129 -6.22 -4.84 -0.80
N VAL A 130 -4.99 -4.42 -1.09
CA VAL A 130 -3.81 -4.75 -0.27
C VAL A 130 -3.90 -4.06 1.09
N GLY A 131 -4.28 -2.78 1.11
CA GLY A 131 -4.47 -2.04 2.36
C GLY A 131 -5.54 -2.69 3.24
N ASN A 132 -6.69 -3.05 2.66
CA ASN A 132 -7.76 -3.74 3.38
C ASN A 132 -7.39 -5.15 3.83
N ALA A 133 -6.57 -5.88 3.06
CA ALA A 133 -6.05 -7.18 3.48
C ALA A 133 -5.11 -7.06 4.70
N LEU A 134 -4.23 -6.06 4.72
CA LEU A 134 -3.37 -5.78 5.87
C LEU A 134 -4.18 -5.39 7.11
N VAL A 135 -5.19 -4.51 6.94
CA VAL A 135 -6.12 -4.13 8.01
C VAL A 135 -6.86 -5.36 8.54
N GLY A 136 -7.44 -6.18 7.66
CA GLY A 136 -8.16 -7.40 8.07
C GLY A 136 -7.27 -8.40 8.83
N HIS A 137 -6.02 -8.59 8.38
CA HIS A 137 -5.04 -9.41 9.08
C HIS A 137 -4.72 -8.85 10.48
N TYR A 138 -4.41 -7.55 10.57
CA TYR A 138 -4.13 -6.89 11.84
C TYR A 138 -5.30 -6.99 12.83
N LEU A 139 -6.52 -6.70 12.38
CA LEU A 139 -7.71 -6.80 13.25
C LEU A 139 -7.94 -8.24 13.75
N SER A 140 -7.62 -9.24 12.92
CA SER A 140 -7.63 -10.65 13.33
C SER A 140 -6.56 -10.95 14.38
N GLN A 141 -5.35 -10.36 14.28
CA GLN A 141 -4.30 -10.48 15.32
C GLN A 141 -4.73 -9.87 16.66
N LEU A 142 -5.57 -8.84 16.65
CA LEU A 142 -6.19 -8.28 17.86
C LEU A 142 -7.30 -9.17 18.45
N SER A 143 -7.56 -10.34 17.84
CA SER A 143 -8.64 -11.26 18.23
C SER A 143 -10.03 -10.63 18.12
N LEU A 144 -10.22 -9.70 17.18
CA LEU A 144 -11.53 -9.13 16.88
C LEU A 144 -12.35 -10.11 16.04
N SER A 145 -13.67 -10.08 16.25
CA SER A 145 -14.59 -10.92 15.49
C SER A 145 -14.63 -10.54 14.01
N GLU A 146 -14.99 -11.47 13.14
CA GLU A 146 -15.22 -11.19 11.72
C GLU A 146 -16.20 -10.02 11.51
N ARG A 147 -17.22 -9.89 12.37
CA ARG A 147 -18.15 -8.76 12.35
C ARG A 147 -17.46 -7.41 12.57
N ALA A 148 -16.48 -7.35 13.47
CA ALA A 148 -15.67 -6.16 13.71
C ALA A 148 -14.75 -5.85 12.53
N VAL A 149 -14.16 -6.88 11.92
CA VAL A 149 -13.36 -6.72 10.71
C VAL A 149 -14.21 -6.12 9.59
N VAL A 150 -15.37 -6.72 9.30
CA VAL A 150 -16.29 -6.24 8.27
C VAL A 150 -16.80 -4.83 8.60
N PHE A 151 -17.13 -4.54 9.86
CA PHE A 151 -17.56 -3.21 10.28
C PHE A 151 -16.48 -2.15 9.98
N ALA A 152 -15.23 -2.46 10.30
CA ALA A 152 -14.10 -1.54 10.13
C ALA A 152 -13.70 -1.32 8.66
N THR A 153 -13.99 -2.24 7.74
CA THR A 153 -13.46 -2.17 6.36
C THR A 153 -14.50 -1.97 5.26
N SER A 154 -15.81 -1.91 5.58
CA SER A 154 -16.87 -1.97 4.55
C SER A 154 -17.47 -0.63 4.11
N ALA A 155 -17.21 0.48 4.82
CA ALA A 155 -17.59 1.79 4.30
C ALA A 155 -16.66 2.19 3.15
N SER A 156 -17.21 2.80 2.10
CA SER A 156 -16.40 3.24 0.96
C SER A 156 -15.40 4.33 1.38
N PRO A 157 -14.34 4.59 0.59
CA PRO A 157 -13.39 5.67 0.86
C PRO A 157 -14.02 7.07 1.00
N TYR A 158 -15.22 7.28 0.44
CA TYR A 158 -15.95 8.55 0.47
C TYR A 158 -16.93 8.66 1.64
N GLU A 159 -17.05 7.62 2.46
CA GLU A 159 -17.99 7.54 3.57
C GLU A 159 -17.24 7.21 4.85
N VAL A 160 -17.81 7.59 5.99
CA VAL A 160 -17.30 7.16 7.29
C VAL A 160 -18.40 6.42 8.02
N ARG A 161 -18.13 5.17 8.37
CA ARG A 161 -18.99 4.40 9.28
C ARG A 161 -18.59 4.71 10.71
N TRP A 162 -19.47 5.46 11.37
CA TRP A 162 -19.28 5.87 12.76
C TRP A 162 -19.63 4.75 13.73
N LEU A 163 -18.73 4.45 14.66
CA LEU A 163 -19.00 3.63 15.83
C LEU A 163 -19.67 4.51 16.89
N ASN A 164 -20.74 4.00 17.50
CA ASN A 164 -21.49 4.68 18.54
C ASN A 164 -22.11 3.65 19.49
N ASN A 165 -22.81 4.13 20.52
CA ASN A 165 -23.39 3.24 21.51
C ASN A 165 -24.49 2.32 20.94
N SER A 166 -25.23 2.75 19.90
CA SER A 166 -26.33 1.95 19.34
C SER A 166 -25.85 0.81 18.43
N ASN A 167 -24.63 0.88 17.89
CA ASN A 167 -24.04 -0.16 17.04
C ASN A 167 -22.87 -0.93 17.69
N ARG A 168 -22.65 -0.80 19.00
CA ARG A 168 -21.59 -1.54 19.74
C ARG A 168 -21.69 -3.06 19.56
N LEU A 169 -22.85 -3.64 19.86
CA LEU A 169 -23.06 -5.09 19.76
C LEU A 169 -23.05 -5.59 18.31
N SER A 170 -23.67 -4.84 17.40
CA SER A 170 -23.78 -5.23 15.99
C SER A 170 -22.47 -5.08 15.22
N SER A 171 -21.62 -4.12 15.61
CA SER A 171 -20.25 -3.99 15.09
C SER A 171 -19.32 -5.07 15.61
N GLY A 172 -19.60 -5.67 16.78
CA GLY A 172 -18.68 -6.61 17.42
C GLY A 172 -17.44 -5.94 18.02
N ILE A 173 -17.50 -4.62 18.24
CA ILE A 173 -16.45 -3.80 18.84
C ILE A 173 -16.93 -3.32 20.20
N GLU A 174 -16.39 -3.92 21.26
CA GLU A 174 -16.66 -3.51 22.64
C GLU A 174 -15.78 -2.34 23.06
N PHE A 175 -16.36 -1.43 23.85
CA PHE A 175 -15.69 -0.29 24.46
C PHE A 175 -16.44 0.19 25.70
N SER A 176 -15.74 0.88 26.60
CA SER A 176 -16.33 1.53 27.77
C SER A 176 -16.66 2.99 27.44
N VAL A 177 -17.80 3.49 27.89
CA VAL A 177 -18.04 4.94 27.94
C VAL A 177 -17.32 5.45 29.18
N ALA A 178 -16.42 6.41 29.05
CA ALA A 178 -15.83 7.02 30.23
C ALA A 178 -16.89 7.95 30.85
N ASP A 179 -17.63 7.44 31.85
CA ASP A 179 -18.36 8.32 32.75
C ASP A 179 -17.32 9.10 33.57
N ALA A 180 -17.52 10.41 33.68
CA ALA A 180 -16.64 11.35 34.36
C ALA A 180 -16.43 10.99 35.85
N GLN A 181 -15.51 10.09 36.12
CA GLN A 181 -14.84 9.93 37.40
C GLN A 181 -13.37 9.55 37.13
N PRO A 182 -12.39 10.21 37.78
CA PRO A 182 -11.00 9.85 37.64
C PRO A 182 -10.80 8.42 38.15
N VAL A 183 -10.21 7.57 37.32
CA VAL A 183 -9.84 6.20 37.67
C VAL A 183 -8.81 6.25 38.80
N ARG A 184 -9.28 6.08 40.05
CA ARG A 184 -8.39 5.77 41.16
C ARG A 184 -8.00 4.30 41.07
N ALA A 185 -6.68 4.05 41.06
CA ALA A 185 -6.10 2.73 41.16
C ALA A 185 -6.71 1.92 42.32
N PRO A 186 -7.03 0.62 42.13
CA PRO A 186 -7.54 -0.21 43.22
C PRO A 186 -6.46 -0.46 44.28
N ARG A 187 -6.59 0.21 45.43
CA ARG A 187 -6.01 -0.26 46.71
C ARG A 187 -7.12 -0.99 47.46
N ASP A 188 -7.09 -2.31 47.49
CA ASP A 188 -6.99 -3.04 48.76
C ASP A 188 -6.87 -4.55 48.55
N LEU A 189 -5.76 -5.10 49.03
CA LEU A 189 -5.59 -6.51 49.35
C LEU A 189 -5.94 -6.69 50.83
N GLY A 190 -7.03 -7.40 51.09
CA GLY A 190 -7.17 -8.18 52.33
C GLY A 190 -8.51 -8.05 53.07
N LYS A 191 -9.35 -9.10 52.97
CA LYS A 191 -9.59 -10.08 54.06
C LYS A 191 -10.82 -10.95 53.77
N THR A 192 -10.53 -12.21 53.51
CA THR A 192 -11.24 -13.44 53.92
C THR A 192 -12.77 -13.41 54.05
N THR A 193 -13.45 -14.21 53.24
CA THR A 193 -14.29 -15.29 53.79
C THR A 193 -14.32 -16.48 52.83
N ARG A 194 -14.31 -17.66 53.45
CA ARG A 194 -14.04 -18.98 52.90
C ARG A 194 -15.37 -19.64 52.55
N VAL A 195 -15.57 -20.08 51.31
CA VAL A 195 -16.50 -21.18 50.99
C VAL A 195 -15.93 -21.99 49.83
N ALA A 196 -15.78 -23.30 50.02
CA ALA A 196 -15.51 -24.30 48.99
C ALA A 196 -16.69 -25.30 48.96
N PRO A 197 -16.78 -26.22 47.99
CA PRO A 197 -17.27 -25.99 46.65
C PRO A 197 -18.55 -26.83 46.36
N VAL A 198 -19.40 -26.38 45.44
CA VAL A 198 -20.44 -27.25 44.86
C VAL A 198 -20.15 -27.45 43.38
N ALA A 199 -19.80 -28.68 43.02
CA ALA A 199 -19.70 -29.12 41.64
C ALA A 199 -21.10 -29.16 41.01
N LYS A 200 -21.27 -28.52 39.84
CA LYS A 200 -22.37 -28.84 38.92
C LYS A 200 -21.91 -28.66 37.47
N ALA A 201 -22.30 -29.65 36.67
CA ALA A 201 -21.79 -30.00 35.35
C ALA A 201 -21.91 -28.91 34.28
N ALA A 202 -21.02 -28.97 33.29
CA ALA A 202 -21.08 -28.16 32.08
C ALA A 202 -22.36 -28.46 31.27
N PRO A 203 -23.10 -27.45 30.81
CA PRO A 203 -24.16 -27.64 29.83
C PRO A 203 -23.53 -27.89 28.45
N GLN A 204 -23.93 -29.00 27.80
CA GLN A 204 -23.58 -29.25 26.41
C GLN A 204 -24.27 -28.22 25.50
N PRO A 205 -23.62 -27.77 24.41
CA PRO A 205 -24.24 -26.87 23.45
C PRO A 205 -25.38 -27.59 22.70
N PRO A 206 -26.48 -26.89 22.36
CA PRO A 206 -27.55 -27.47 21.56
C PRO A 206 -27.06 -27.79 20.14
N PRO A 207 -27.65 -28.80 19.47
CA PRO A 207 -27.27 -29.15 18.11
C PRO A 207 -27.62 -28.00 17.14
N PRO A 208 -26.86 -27.85 16.05
CA PRO A 208 -27.07 -26.76 15.10
C PRO A 208 -28.45 -26.86 14.45
N VAL A 209 -29.27 -25.84 14.65
CA VAL A 209 -30.45 -25.60 13.82
C VAL A 209 -29.94 -24.99 12.53
N TYR A 210 -29.85 -25.78 11.47
CA TYR A 210 -29.70 -25.25 10.12
C TYR A 210 -31.02 -24.58 9.73
N ALA A 211 -31.08 -23.25 9.87
CA ALA A 211 -32.08 -22.47 9.16
C ALA A 211 -31.86 -22.72 7.66
N ALA A 212 -32.90 -23.17 6.97
CA ALA A 212 -32.87 -23.24 5.52
C ALA A 212 -32.50 -21.85 4.98
N PRO A 213 -31.59 -21.74 4.01
CA PRO A 213 -31.26 -20.45 3.42
C PRO A 213 -32.55 -19.80 2.92
N LEU A 214 -32.80 -18.54 3.31
CA LEU A 214 -33.73 -17.71 2.58
C LEU A 214 -33.32 -17.80 1.09
N PRO A 215 -34.26 -17.93 0.14
CA PRO A 215 -33.90 -17.87 -1.26
C PRO A 215 -33.23 -16.53 -1.49
N ILE A 216 -31.91 -16.56 -1.67
CA ILE A 216 -31.17 -15.43 -2.22
C ILE A 216 -31.86 -15.19 -3.56
N PRO A 217 -32.48 -14.02 -3.81
CA PRO A 217 -32.93 -13.71 -5.15
C PRO A 217 -31.73 -13.97 -6.05
N PRO A 218 -31.85 -14.82 -7.09
CA PRO A 218 -30.70 -15.19 -7.90
C PRO A 218 -29.98 -13.90 -8.24
N PRO A 219 -28.64 -13.82 -8.10
CA PRO A 219 -27.92 -12.63 -8.52
C PRO A 219 -28.47 -12.33 -9.90
N VAL A 220 -29.04 -11.13 -10.08
CA VAL A 220 -29.42 -10.70 -11.42
C VAL A 220 -28.11 -10.81 -12.17
N ARG A 221 -27.96 -11.88 -12.96
CA ARG A 221 -26.86 -12.04 -13.89
C ARG A 221 -27.14 -10.99 -14.94
N ALA A 222 -26.90 -9.73 -14.60
CA ALA A 222 -26.63 -8.71 -15.58
C ALA A 222 -25.50 -9.32 -16.37
N ARG A 223 -25.80 -9.72 -17.61
CA ARG A 223 -24.78 -10.24 -18.52
C ARG A 223 -23.65 -9.22 -18.49
N ALA A 224 -22.43 -9.69 -18.22
CA ALA A 224 -21.25 -8.85 -18.26
C ALA A 224 -21.31 -8.02 -19.55
N ARG A 225 -21.33 -6.70 -19.41
CA ARG A 225 -21.52 -5.77 -20.54
C ARG A 225 -20.31 -5.87 -21.48
N TYR A 226 -19.14 -6.08 -20.91
CA TYR A 226 -17.88 -6.29 -21.62
C TYR A 226 -17.37 -7.71 -21.38
N THR A 227 -16.92 -8.37 -22.44
CA THR A 227 -16.29 -9.69 -22.43
C THR A 227 -14.92 -9.60 -23.09
N ALA A 228 -14.04 -10.56 -22.83
CA ALA A 228 -12.75 -10.61 -23.55
C ALA A 228 -12.95 -10.64 -25.07
N ALA A 229 -13.95 -11.38 -25.57
CA ALA A 229 -14.27 -11.43 -27.00
C ALA A 229 -14.71 -10.07 -27.57
N SER A 230 -15.59 -9.34 -26.88
CA SER A 230 -16.04 -8.02 -27.35
C SER A 230 -14.91 -7.00 -27.31
N LEU A 231 -14.09 -7.01 -26.25
CA LEU A 231 -12.95 -6.10 -26.15
C LEU A 231 -11.85 -6.43 -27.15
N ARG A 232 -11.61 -7.71 -27.45
CA ARG A 232 -10.65 -8.11 -28.50
C ARG A 232 -11.04 -7.52 -29.85
N ALA A 233 -12.32 -7.58 -30.22
CA ALA A 233 -12.78 -7.03 -31.49
C ALA A 233 -12.55 -5.50 -31.56
N GLU A 234 -12.72 -4.78 -30.44
CA GLU A 234 -12.52 -3.32 -30.37
C GLU A 234 -11.04 -2.92 -30.29
N LEU A 235 -10.24 -3.63 -29.48
CA LEU A 235 -8.84 -3.30 -29.17
C LEU A 235 -7.83 -3.91 -30.14
N SER A 236 -8.22 -4.92 -30.91
CA SER A 236 -7.43 -5.46 -32.01
C SER A 236 -7.90 -4.93 -33.37
N ALA A 237 -8.67 -3.84 -33.37
CA ALA A 237 -9.07 -3.17 -34.60
C ALA A 237 -7.84 -2.72 -35.40
N PRO A 238 -7.84 -2.88 -36.74
CA PRO A 238 -6.72 -2.48 -37.57
C PRO A 238 -6.31 -1.03 -37.27
N GLN A 239 -5.00 -0.79 -37.16
CA GLN A 239 -4.37 0.52 -36.94
C GLN A 239 -4.49 1.09 -35.51
N LEU A 240 -5.21 0.47 -34.56
CA LEU A 240 -5.25 1.01 -33.17
C LEU A 240 -3.85 0.99 -32.55
N ALA A 241 -3.18 -0.16 -32.59
CA ALA A 241 -1.84 -0.33 -32.05
C ALA A 241 -0.83 0.62 -32.71
N GLU A 242 -0.89 0.79 -34.03
CA GLU A 242 -0.05 1.74 -34.78
C GLU A 242 -0.33 3.19 -34.38
N THR A 243 -1.62 3.56 -34.24
CA THR A 243 -2.04 4.92 -33.85
C THR A 243 -1.57 5.26 -32.44
N VAL A 244 -1.70 4.32 -31.51
CA VAL A 244 -1.22 4.48 -30.13
C VAL A 244 0.30 4.57 -30.11
N ALA A 245 1.00 3.66 -30.79
CA ALA A 245 2.46 3.65 -30.86
C ALA A 245 2.99 4.97 -31.46
N ALA A 246 2.33 5.51 -32.48
CA ALA A 246 2.71 6.78 -33.10
C ALA A 246 2.68 7.97 -32.12
N LYS A 247 1.78 7.96 -31.13
CA LYS A 247 1.70 8.99 -30.08
C LYS A 247 2.88 8.96 -29.10
N MET A 248 3.63 7.86 -29.06
CA MET A 248 4.80 7.73 -28.18
C MET A 248 6.06 8.38 -28.76
N ALA A 249 5.98 8.98 -29.96
CA ALA A 249 7.10 9.67 -30.61
C ALA A 249 8.39 8.83 -30.70
N LEU A 250 8.24 7.52 -30.93
CA LEU A 250 9.34 6.59 -31.16
C LEU A 250 9.84 6.67 -32.62
N PRO A 251 11.11 6.32 -32.89
CA PRO A 251 11.59 6.08 -34.25
C PRO A 251 10.70 5.09 -35.01
N HIS A 252 10.63 5.18 -36.34
CA HIS A 252 9.70 4.38 -37.15
C HIS A 252 9.84 2.86 -36.91
N SER A 253 11.06 2.33 -36.82
CA SER A 253 11.28 0.90 -36.51
C SER A 253 10.74 0.50 -35.12
N GLN A 254 10.84 1.40 -34.15
CA GLN A 254 10.41 1.21 -32.77
C GLN A 254 8.91 1.40 -32.58
N THR A 255 8.28 2.27 -33.37
CA THR A 255 6.82 2.39 -33.45
C THR A 255 6.19 1.06 -33.87
N LYS A 256 6.80 0.35 -34.84
CA LYS A 256 6.34 -0.99 -35.23
C LYS A 256 6.52 -2.00 -34.09
N ILE A 257 7.66 -1.98 -33.40
CA ILE A 257 7.93 -2.83 -32.23
C ILE A 257 6.87 -2.62 -31.14
N MET A 258 6.51 -1.37 -30.89
CA MET A 258 5.49 -1.01 -29.91
C MET A 258 4.09 -1.47 -30.35
N ALA A 259 3.74 -1.29 -31.62
CA ALA A 259 2.47 -1.79 -32.16
C ALA A 259 2.35 -3.32 -32.00
N GLU A 260 3.40 -4.06 -32.37
CA GLU A 260 3.48 -5.53 -32.14
C GLU A 260 3.34 -5.90 -30.66
N HIS A 261 3.87 -5.08 -29.74
CA HIS A 261 3.69 -5.28 -28.30
C HIS A 261 2.24 -5.09 -27.85
N ILE A 262 1.58 -4.03 -28.32
CA ILE A 262 0.18 -3.73 -28.00
C ILE A 262 -0.74 -4.84 -28.53
N ASP A 263 -0.51 -5.30 -29.76
CA ASP A 263 -1.27 -6.41 -30.34
C ASP A 263 -1.08 -7.71 -29.52
N ALA A 264 0.16 -8.02 -29.13
CA ALA A 264 0.45 -9.19 -28.30
C ALA A 264 -0.20 -9.09 -26.90
N MET A 265 -0.31 -7.90 -26.33
CA MET A 265 -1.02 -7.65 -25.07
C MET A 265 -2.51 -7.99 -25.20
N PHE A 266 -3.17 -7.47 -26.23
CA PHE A 266 -4.61 -7.70 -26.45
C PHE A 266 -4.92 -9.07 -27.10
N ALA A 267 -3.91 -9.83 -27.53
CA ALA A 267 -4.09 -11.22 -27.91
C ALA A 267 -4.30 -12.13 -26.69
N ASN A 268 -3.71 -11.83 -25.53
CA ASN A 268 -3.82 -12.65 -24.33
C ASN A 268 -5.24 -12.56 -23.72
N GLU A 269 -5.89 -13.72 -23.60
CA GLU A 269 -7.29 -13.80 -23.14
C GLU A 269 -7.44 -13.43 -21.68
N SER A 270 -6.60 -13.96 -20.79
CA SER A 270 -6.68 -13.67 -19.36
C SER A 270 -6.49 -12.19 -19.07
N TYR A 271 -5.59 -11.52 -19.79
CA TYR A 271 -5.39 -10.07 -19.69
C TYR A 271 -6.65 -9.31 -20.12
N LEU A 272 -7.27 -9.68 -21.25
CA LEU A 272 -8.53 -9.08 -21.69
C LEU A 272 -9.70 -9.36 -20.74
N GLU A 273 -9.77 -10.55 -20.13
CA GLU A 273 -10.76 -10.85 -19.10
C GLU A 273 -10.57 -9.94 -17.88
N ARG A 274 -9.32 -9.69 -17.48
CA ARG A 274 -9.04 -8.75 -16.40
C ARG A 274 -9.44 -7.33 -16.77
N VAL A 275 -9.12 -6.84 -17.97
CA VAL A 275 -9.57 -5.51 -18.44
C VAL A 275 -11.11 -5.44 -18.47
N ALA A 276 -11.78 -6.49 -18.95
CA ALA A 276 -13.24 -6.57 -18.96
C ALA A 276 -13.81 -6.53 -17.54
N ALA A 277 -13.18 -7.17 -16.56
CA ALA A 277 -13.59 -7.12 -15.16
C ALA A 277 -13.56 -5.68 -14.61
N GLU A 278 -12.46 -4.94 -14.86
CA GLU A 278 -12.34 -3.53 -14.46
C GLU A 278 -13.40 -2.64 -15.15
N MET A 279 -13.63 -2.84 -16.45
CA MET A 279 -14.66 -2.11 -17.20
C MET A 279 -16.08 -2.39 -16.70
N ASN A 280 -16.38 -3.65 -16.37
CA ASN A 280 -17.68 -4.02 -15.81
C ASN A 280 -17.87 -3.47 -14.39
N ALA A 281 -16.79 -3.42 -13.58
CA ALA A 281 -16.81 -2.81 -12.25
C ALA A 281 -17.11 -1.30 -12.30
N ALA A 282 -16.63 -0.60 -13.33
CA ALA A 282 -16.95 0.82 -13.56
C ALA A 282 -18.43 1.07 -13.91
N GLY A 283 -19.15 0.05 -14.39
CA GLY A 283 -20.62 0.06 -14.53
C GLY A 283 -21.17 1.25 -15.34
N SER A 284 -22.09 2.01 -14.73
CA SER A 284 -22.74 3.18 -15.36
C SER A 284 -21.82 4.39 -15.54
N ALA A 285 -20.65 4.43 -14.87
CA ALA A 285 -19.68 5.51 -15.02
C ALA A 285 -19.08 5.58 -16.45
N LEU A 286 -19.27 4.52 -17.24
CA LEU A 286 -18.86 4.45 -18.64
C LEU A 286 -19.99 4.77 -19.63
N SER A 287 -21.19 5.12 -19.16
CA SER A 287 -22.31 5.45 -20.03
C SER A 287 -22.01 6.67 -20.90
N GLY A 288 -22.24 6.56 -22.21
CA GLY A 288 -21.97 7.64 -23.18
C GLY A 288 -20.51 7.83 -23.56
N LYS A 289 -19.57 7.05 -22.99
CA LYS A 289 -18.14 7.09 -23.36
C LYS A 289 -17.82 6.11 -24.48
N ASN A 290 -16.76 6.40 -25.25
CA ASN A 290 -16.24 5.45 -26.24
C ASN A 290 -15.60 4.26 -25.52
N ALA A 291 -16.24 3.09 -25.62
CA ALA A 291 -15.84 1.89 -24.90
C ALA A 291 -14.40 1.47 -25.21
N GLY A 292 -13.99 1.48 -26.48
CA GLY A 292 -12.62 1.13 -26.89
C GLY A 292 -11.55 2.08 -26.36
N ALA A 293 -11.80 3.39 -26.39
CA ALA A 293 -10.85 4.38 -25.84
C ALA A 293 -10.67 4.21 -24.32
N VAL A 294 -11.79 4.06 -23.59
CA VAL A 294 -11.76 3.81 -22.14
C VAL A 294 -11.11 2.46 -21.83
N ALA A 295 -11.42 1.41 -22.59
CA ALA A 295 -10.82 0.10 -22.43
C ALA A 295 -9.30 0.16 -22.57
N PHE A 296 -8.81 0.93 -23.54
CA PHE A 296 -7.39 1.13 -23.75
C PHE A 296 -6.73 1.86 -22.57
N GLU A 297 -7.35 2.93 -22.05
CA GLU A 297 -6.85 3.67 -20.88
C GLU A 297 -6.79 2.78 -19.62
N ILE A 298 -7.87 2.04 -19.35
CA ILE A 298 -7.92 1.08 -18.24
C ILE A 298 -6.84 0.01 -18.41
N ALA A 299 -6.68 -0.53 -19.62
CA ALA A 299 -5.65 -1.51 -19.91
C ALA A 299 -4.24 -0.95 -19.66
N ALA A 300 -3.93 0.26 -20.13
CA ALA A 300 -2.63 0.88 -19.90
C ALA A 300 -2.32 1.09 -18.41
N GLN A 301 -3.29 1.57 -17.62
CA GLN A 301 -3.12 1.74 -16.17
C GLN A 301 -2.97 0.40 -15.44
N LEU A 302 -3.76 -0.60 -15.84
CA LEU A 302 -3.71 -1.94 -15.28
C LEU A 302 -2.36 -2.60 -15.59
N ALA A 303 -1.85 -2.49 -16.82
CA ALA A 303 -0.55 -3.00 -17.22
C ALA A 303 0.55 -2.49 -16.28
N GLN A 304 0.58 -1.18 -16.00
CA GLN A 304 1.58 -0.58 -15.10
C GLN A 304 1.56 -1.20 -13.70
N LYS A 305 0.37 -1.46 -13.14
CA LYS A 305 0.21 -2.11 -11.83
C LYS A 305 0.65 -3.59 -11.86
N LEU A 306 0.40 -4.29 -12.96
CA LEU A 306 0.68 -5.73 -13.09
C LEU A 306 2.16 -6.04 -13.34
N ILE A 307 2.93 -5.12 -13.97
CA ILE A 307 4.35 -5.34 -14.27
C ILE A 307 5.13 -5.72 -13.00
N TYR A 308 5.14 -4.85 -11.98
CA TYR A 308 5.95 -5.11 -10.78
C TYR A 308 5.45 -6.31 -9.98
N ALA A 309 4.13 -6.45 -9.85
CA ALA A 309 3.53 -7.61 -9.18
C ALA A 309 3.96 -8.93 -9.84
N GLY A 310 3.94 -8.95 -11.18
CA GLY A 310 4.27 -10.10 -12.00
C GLY A 310 5.76 -10.40 -12.15
N LEU A 311 6.64 -9.41 -12.07
CA LEU A 311 8.10 -9.61 -12.11
C LEU A 311 8.54 -10.63 -11.03
N ARG A 312 7.90 -10.62 -9.85
CA ARG A 312 8.19 -11.58 -8.75
C ARG A 312 7.96 -13.05 -9.10
N ARG A 313 7.18 -13.31 -10.15
CA ARG A 313 6.90 -14.66 -10.67
C ARG A 313 7.90 -15.09 -11.73
N LEU A 314 8.65 -14.16 -12.31
CA LEU A 314 9.54 -14.50 -13.41
C LEU A 314 10.81 -15.23 -12.94
N PRO A 315 11.44 -16.02 -13.83
CA PRO A 315 12.74 -16.64 -13.57
C PRO A 315 13.84 -15.58 -13.36
N ASP A 316 14.89 -15.94 -12.63
CA ASP A 316 16.01 -15.04 -12.32
C ASP A 316 16.66 -14.43 -13.58
N ALA A 317 16.72 -15.20 -14.67
CA ALA A 317 17.28 -14.74 -15.94
C ALA A 317 16.45 -13.64 -16.61
N ASP A 318 15.13 -13.61 -16.43
CA ASP A 318 14.29 -12.52 -16.92
C ASP A 318 14.44 -11.28 -16.03
N LEU A 319 14.52 -11.47 -14.70
CA LEU A 319 14.78 -10.38 -13.75
C LEU A 319 16.13 -9.71 -13.99
N GLN A 320 17.19 -10.49 -14.20
CA GLN A 320 18.52 -9.97 -14.51
C GLN A 320 18.51 -9.11 -15.77
N ARG A 321 17.83 -9.55 -16.83
CA ARG A 321 17.73 -8.78 -18.07
C ARG A 321 16.91 -7.52 -17.92
N PHE A 322 15.78 -7.59 -17.20
CA PHE A 322 14.97 -6.42 -16.90
C PHE A 322 15.80 -5.36 -16.16
N ILE A 323 16.48 -5.76 -15.09
CA ILE A 323 17.29 -4.86 -14.28
C ILE A 323 18.48 -4.31 -15.08
N ALA A 324 19.14 -5.13 -15.91
CA ALA A 324 20.22 -4.67 -16.77
C ALA A 324 19.74 -3.59 -17.76
N ILE A 325 18.60 -3.80 -18.42
CA ILE A 325 18.02 -2.80 -19.35
C ILE A 325 17.68 -1.52 -18.60
N MET A 326 17.09 -1.62 -17.40
CA MET A 326 16.75 -0.45 -16.59
C MET A 326 17.99 0.27 -16.06
N GLY A 327 19.06 -0.44 -15.72
CA GLY A 327 20.34 0.15 -15.33
C GLY A 327 21.04 0.88 -16.48
N THR A 328 21.01 0.32 -17.69
CA THR A 328 21.46 1.06 -18.88
C THR A 328 20.55 2.27 -19.16
N ALA A 329 19.24 2.14 -18.96
CA ALA A 329 18.32 3.26 -19.12
C ALA A 329 18.57 4.38 -18.11
N SER A 330 18.97 4.07 -16.87
CA SER A 330 19.31 5.10 -15.88
C SER A 330 20.60 5.85 -16.23
N LEU A 331 21.54 5.19 -16.93
CA LEU A 331 22.75 5.81 -17.47
C LEU A 331 22.45 6.71 -18.69
N ASP A 332 21.53 6.27 -19.57
CA ASP A 332 21.16 6.99 -20.80
C ASP A 332 20.19 8.17 -20.56
N ALA A 333 19.51 8.19 -19.41
CA ALA A 333 18.54 9.22 -19.05
C ALA A 333 19.25 10.49 -18.54
N ASN A 334 18.81 11.66 -19.01
CA ASN A 334 19.15 12.90 -18.32
C ASN A 334 18.34 13.06 -17.02
N VAL A 335 18.66 14.06 -16.19
CA VAL A 335 18.01 14.27 -14.88
C VAL A 335 16.49 14.43 -14.98
N ALA A 336 15.98 15.12 -16.01
CA ALA A 336 14.55 15.30 -16.21
C ALA A 336 13.84 14.00 -16.63
N GLU A 337 14.47 13.22 -17.50
CA GLU A 337 13.97 11.90 -17.91
C GLU A 337 13.98 10.92 -16.75
N CYS A 338 15.06 10.89 -15.97
CA CYS A 338 15.14 10.08 -14.75
C CYS A 338 14.02 10.46 -13.77
N GLY A 339 13.79 11.75 -13.54
CA GLY A 339 12.66 12.21 -12.73
C GLY A 339 11.31 11.71 -13.25
N ALA A 340 11.06 11.82 -14.56
CA ALA A 340 9.79 11.38 -15.15
C ALA A 340 9.59 9.85 -15.13
N ILE A 341 10.67 9.07 -15.17
CA ILE A 341 10.63 7.60 -15.21
C ILE A 341 10.62 7.00 -13.81
N PHE A 342 11.52 7.43 -12.93
CA PHE A 342 11.80 6.77 -11.66
C PHE A 342 11.27 7.51 -10.44
N TYR A 343 11.07 8.83 -10.55
CA TYR A 343 10.58 9.68 -9.46
C TYR A 343 9.41 10.57 -9.90
N PRO A 344 8.37 10.03 -10.57
CA PRO A 344 7.30 10.85 -11.10
C PRO A 344 6.50 11.49 -9.96
N SER A 345 6.32 12.81 -10.00
CA SER A 345 5.43 13.53 -9.08
C SER A 345 3.94 13.23 -9.33
N GLU A 346 3.61 12.70 -10.51
CA GLU A 346 2.26 12.33 -10.96
C GLU A 346 2.30 10.94 -11.65
N THR A 347 1.57 10.76 -12.76
CA THR A 347 1.61 9.50 -13.52
C THR A 347 2.94 9.32 -14.24
N LYS A 348 3.60 8.16 -14.02
CA LYS A 348 4.77 7.73 -14.78
C LYS A 348 4.53 7.86 -16.29
N SER A 349 5.44 8.55 -16.98
CA SER A 349 5.38 8.68 -18.43
C SER A 349 5.90 7.42 -19.12
N ALA A 350 5.00 6.49 -19.42
CA ALA A 350 5.34 5.25 -20.12
C ALA A 350 6.06 5.54 -21.47
N ALA A 351 5.66 6.60 -22.17
CA ALA A 351 6.30 7.00 -23.43
C ALA A 351 7.77 7.36 -23.24
N GLN A 352 8.13 8.14 -22.21
CA GLN A 352 9.53 8.51 -21.94
C GLN A 352 10.38 7.30 -21.55
N GLU A 353 9.83 6.37 -20.77
CA GLU A 353 10.53 5.12 -20.45
C GLU A 353 10.86 4.32 -21.71
N PHE A 354 9.89 4.13 -22.62
CA PHE A 354 10.14 3.41 -23.87
C PHE A 354 11.10 4.15 -24.80
N GLN A 355 11.08 5.49 -24.81
CA GLN A 355 12.03 6.29 -25.58
C GLN A 355 13.46 6.12 -25.06
N VAL A 356 13.66 6.17 -23.74
CA VAL A 356 14.99 5.99 -23.14
C VAL A 356 15.50 4.57 -23.36
N VAL A 357 14.67 3.54 -23.10
CA VAL A 357 15.04 2.14 -23.41
C VAL A 357 15.31 1.95 -24.90
N GLY A 358 14.55 2.62 -25.77
CA GLY A 358 14.71 2.58 -27.23
C GLY A 358 16.06 3.09 -27.72
N ARG A 359 16.75 3.97 -26.96
CA ARG A 359 18.11 4.44 -27.31
C ARG A 359 19.15 3.32 -27.28
N GLN A 360 18.90 2.27 -26.50
CA GLN A 360 19.73 1.05 -26.46
C GLN A 360 19.56 0.18 -27.71
N GLY A 361 18.61 0.52 -28.59
CA GLY A 361 18.36 -0.13 -29.87
C GLY A 361 17.16 -1.08 -29.86
N ASP A 362 16.76 -1.48 -31.07
CA ASP A 362 15.54 -2.25 -31.31
C ASP A 362 15.50 -3.60 -30.57
N ALA A 363 16.66 -4.25 -30.39
CA ALA A 363 16.76 -5.52 -29.67
C ALA A 363 16.47 -5.36 -28.18
N ALA A 364 17.02 -4.32 -27.54
CA ALA A 364 16.79 -4.01 -26.14
C ALA A 364 15.32 -3.67 -25.88
N LEU A 365 14.72 -2.83 -26.74
CA LEU A 365 13.30 -2.49 -26.65
C LEU A 365 12.40 -3.73 -26.80
N ARG A 366 12.67 -4.60 -27.79
CA ARG A 366 11.91 -5.85 -27.96
C ARG A 366 12.01 -6.75 -26.73
N GLN A 367 13.20 -6.88 -26.15
CA GLN A 367 13.43 -7.70 -24.98
C GLN A 367 12.74 -7.15 -23.73
N TYR A 368 12.83 -5.83 -23.52
CA TYR A 368 12.15 -5.14 -22.44
C TYR A 368 10.64 -5.33 -22.50
N LEU A 369 10.03 -5.06 -23.67
CA LEU A 369 8.61 -5.24 -23.91
C LEU A 369 8.15 -6.70 -23.79
N MET A 370 9.01 -7.66 -24.14
CA MET A 370 8.75 -9.08 -23.92
C MET A 370 8.70 -9.43 -22.43
N ILE A 371 9.65 -8.95 -21.63
CA ILE A 371 9.67 -9.22 -20.18
C ILE A 371 8.47 -8.56 -19.49
N ILE A 372 8.11 -7.34 -19.88
CA ILE A 372 6.87 -6.68 -19.43
C ILE A 372 5.65 -7.56 -19.68
N ARG A 373 5.47 -8.07 -20.91
CA ARG A 373 4.34 -8.97 -21.23
C ARG A 373 4.36 -10.23 -20.37
N LYS A 374 5.51 -10.88 -20.23
CA LYS A 374 5.67 -12.06 -19.38
C LYS A 374 5.24 -11.77 -17.94
N ALA A 375 5.67 -10.65 -17.37
CA ALA A 375 5.30 -10.26 -16.00
C ALA A 375 3.79 -10.06 -15.87
N ILE A 376 3.20 -9.25 -16.75
CA ILE A 376 1.76 -8.97 -16.75
C ILE A 376 0.95 -10.27 -16.85
N PHE A 377 1.26 -11.11 -17.82
CA PHE A 377 0.54 -12.37 -18.03
C PHE A 377 0.72 -13.31 -16.85
N ALA A 378 1.93 -13.44 -16.31
CA ALA A 378 2.18 -14.27 -15.14
C ALA A 378 1.37 -13.82 -13.90
N GLU A 379 1.19 -12.52 -13.70
CA GLU A 379 0.38 -12.00 -12.59
C GLU A 379 -1.12 -12.28 -12.78
N VAL A 380 -1.64 -12.03 -13.99
CA VAL A 380 -3.06 -12.25 -14.28
C VAL A 380 -3.41 -13.74 -14.23
N GLU A 381 -2.55 -14.59 -14.78
CA GLU A 381 -2.71 -16.05 -14.76
C GLU A 381 -2.35 -16.67 -13.40
N ARG A 382 -1.77 -15.87 -12.50
CA ARG A 382 -1.22 -16.28 -11.20
C ARG A 382 -0.24 -17.45 -11.31
N SER A 383 0.46 -17.54 -12.43
CA SER A 383 1.36 -18.64 -12.76
C SER A 383 2.62 -18.12 -13.47
N PRO A 384 3.82 -18.56 -13.09
CA PRO A 384 4.12 -19.46 -11.96
C PRO A 384 3.90 -18.77 -10.61
N SER A 385 4.02 -19.53 -9.51
CA SER A 385 3.93 -18.98 -8.15
C SER A 385 5.03 -17.96 -7.87
N ILE A 386 4.75 -17.02 -6.96
CA ILE A 386 5.75 -16.05 -6.50
C ILE A 386 6.91 -16.79 -5.83
N VAL A 387 8.13 -16.45 -6.20
CA VAL A 387 9.33 -16.95 -5.52
C VAL A 387 9.67 -15.97 -4.40
N ALA A 388 9.33 -16.34 -3.17
CA ALA A 388 9.62 -15.55 -1.98
C ALA A 388 11.00 -15.88 -1.40
N LEU A 389 11.71 -14.87 -0.91
CA LEU A 389 12.96 -15.05 -0.19
C LEU A 389 12.71 -15.31 1.29
N SER A 390 13.51 -16.18 1.90
CA SER A 390 13.65 -16.20 3.36
C SER A 390 14.39 -14.95 3.84
N PRO A 391 14.24 -14.55 5.12
CA PRO A 391 14.98 -13.41 5.68
C PRO A 391 16.50 -13.52 5.49
N THR A 392 17.07 -14.71 5.65
CA THR A 392 18.51 -14.96 5.45
C THR A 392 18.94 -14.77 4.00
N GLN A 393 18.12 -15.18 3.03
CA GLN A 393 18.42 -14.98 1.61
C GLN A 393 18.33 -13.51 1.22
N ALA A 394 17.30 -12.79 1.71
CA ALA A 394 17.16 -11.36 1.50
C ALA A 394 18.38 -10.60 2.06
N GLN A 395 18.75 -10.86 3.31
CA GLN A 395 19.92 -10.25 3.95
C GLN A 395 21.23 -10.55 3.22
N ALA A 396 21.44 -11.81 2.79
CA ALA A 396 22.65 -12.18 2.05
C ALA A 396 22.70 -11.52 0.65
N GLY A 397 21.55 -11.33 0.00
CA GLY A 397 21.46 -10.58 -1.25
C GLY A 397 21.76 -9.10 -1.05
N GLU A 398 21.13 -8.46 -0.07
CA GLU A 398 21.35 -7.05 0.27
C GLU A 398 22.81 -6.76 0.64
N ALA A 399 23.45 -7.63 1.43
CA ALA A 399 24.86 -7.51 1.78
C ALA A 399 25.77 -7.59 0.54
N ALA A 400 25.56 -8.58 -0.34
CA ALA A 400 26.34 -8.73 -1.55
C ALA A 400 26.20 -7.52 -2.50
N ALA A 401 25.01 -6.92 -2.55
CA ALA A 401 24.76 -5.74 -3.34
C ALA A 401 25.35 -4.47 -2.73
N ALA A 402 25.33 -4.34 -1.38
CA ALA A 402 25.96 -3.22 -0.69
C ALA A 402 27.46 -3.17 -0.97
N ASP A 403 28.15 -4.32 -0.95
CA ASP A 403 29.57 -4.40 -1.31
C ASP A 403 29.83 -3.93 -2.75
N GLU A 404 28.98 -4.34 -3.71
CA GLU A 404 29.11 -3.91 -5.11
C GLU A 404 28.75 -2.43 -5.29
N MET A 405 27.77 -1.89 -4.56
CA MET A 405 27.45 -0.45 -4.57
C MET A 405 28.63 0.39 -4.08
N LEU A 406 29.28 -0.01 -2.97
CA LEU A 406 30.47 0.67 -2.46
C LEU A 406 31.58 0.67 -3.52
N ARG A 407 31.81 -0.49 -4.17
CA ARG A 407 32.78 -0.59 -5.26
C ARG A 407 32.45 0.34 -6.43
N ILE A 408 31.17 0.53 -6.77
CA ILE A 408 30.75 1.44 -7.82
C ILE A 408 30.94 2.90 -7.38
N ILE A 409 30.57 3.26 -6.14
CA ILE A 409 30.74 4.61 -5.59
C ILE A 409 32.22 5.01 -5.63
N ASP A 410 33.14 4.11 -5.26
CA ASP A 410 34.58 4.37 -5.30
C ASP A 410 35.12 4.70 -6.70
N THR A 411 34.40 4.32 -7.77
CA THR A 411 34.75 4.67 -9.15
C THR A 411 34.20 6.00 -9.63
N LEU A 412 33.31 6.63 -8.86
CA LEU A 412 32.76 7.95 -9.19
C LEU A 412 33.81 9.05 -8.95
N PRO A 413 33.70 10.20 -9.66
CA PRO A 413 34.50 11.38 -9.34
C PRO A 413 34.36 11.76 -7.86
N ALA A 414 35.45 12.19 -7.21
CA ALA A 414 35.49 12.46 -5.77
C ALA A 414 34.37 13.42 -5.31
N ASP A 415 34.08 14.46 -6.10
CA ASP A 415 33.01 15.43 -5.80
C ASP A 415 31.61 14.81 -5.81
N ASN A 416 31.42 13.67 -6.48
CA ASN A 416 30.14 12.96 -6.57
C ASN A 416 30.01 11.84 -5.53
N GLN A 417 31.11 11.35 -4.94
CA GLN A 417 31.09 10.20 -4.03
C GLN A 417 30.23 10.49 -2.79
N SER A 418 30.52 11.61 -2.10
CA SER A 418 29.77 12.00 -0.91
C SER A 418 28.31 12.31 -1.22
N ALA A 419 28.03 13.05 -2.30
CA ALA A 419 26.67 13.41 -2.68
C ALA A 419 25.80 12.18 -3.00
N VAL A 420 26.37 11.19 -3.71
CA VAL A 420 25.66 9.93 -4.02
C VAL A 420 25.48 9.09 -2.77
N ALA A 421 26.49 8.97 -1.91
CA ALA A 421 26.38 8.22 -0.66
C ALA A 421 25.34 8.83 0.29
N GLU A 422 25.33 10.16 0.42
CA GLU A 422 24.33 10.89 1.20
C GLU A 422 22.92 10.72 0.62
N ALA A 423 22.76 10.80 -0.70
CA ALA A 423 21.48 10.56 -1.35
C ALA A 423 20.98 9.11 -1.21
N MET A 424 21.89 8.13 -1.15
CA MET A 424 21.51 6.75 -0.85
C MET A 424 21.09 6.55 0.60
N ALA A 425 21.63 7.34 1.53
CA ALA A 425 21.27 7.31 2.94
C ALA A 425 19.96 8.05 3.26
N ASP A 426 19.68 9.14 2.54
CA ASP A 426 18.47 9.97 2.69
C ASP A 426 17.88 10.34 1.32
N MET A 427 17.27 9.35 0.69
CA MET A 427 16.71 9.47 -0.65
C MET A 427 15.55 10.48 -0.71
N ASP A 428 14.82 10.71 0.38
CA ASP A 428 13.66 11.60 0.39
C ASP A 428 14.08 13.08 0.31
N ASN A 429 15.13 13.45 1.05
CA ASN A 429 15.61 14.82 1.12
C ASN A 429 16.68 15.17 0.07
N ALA A 430 17.26 14.18 -0.61
CA ALA A 430 18.21 14.42 -1.68
C ALA A 430 17.63 15.24 -2.84
N ASN A 431 18.45 16.01 -3.54
CA ASN A 431 18.00 16.66 -4.78
C ASN A 431 17.91 15.63 -5.93
N LEU A 432 17.11 15.94 -6.96
CA LEU A 432 16.81 14.98 -8.03
C LEU A 432 18.07 14.46 -8.77
N ARG A 433 19.10 15.30 -8.94
CA ARG A 433 20.35 14.88 -9.59
C ARG A 433 21.01 13.76 -8.80
N ASP A 434 21.14 13.95 -7.49
CA ASP A 434 21.83 12.99 -6.62
C ASP A 434 20.99 11.72 -6.43
N LYS A 435 19.65 11.83 -6.35
CA LYS A 435 18.74 10.67 -6.40
C LYS A 435 18.94 9.84 -7.68
N CYS A 436 19.01 10.49 -8.84
CA CYS A 436 19.23 9.80 -10.12
C CYS A 436 20.60 9.12 -10.20
N ALA A 437 21.64 9.74 -9.64
CA ALA A 437 22.96 9.14 -9.55
C ALA A 437 22.98 7.95 -8.59
N ALA A 438 22.35 8.07 -7.41
CA ALA A 438 22.16 6.98 -6.45
C ALA A 438 21.39 5.80 -7.05
N LEU A 439 20.29 6.06 -7.76
CA LEU A 439 19.53 5.02 -8.48
C LEU A 439 20.40 4.28 -9.50
N THR A 440 21.25 5.01 -10.21
CA THR A 440 22.17 4.40 -11.19
C THR A 440 23.15 3.45 -10.51
N VAL A 441 23.68 3.82 -9.34
CA VAL A 441 24.51 2.91 -8.52
C VAL A 441 23.72 1.67 -8.14
N VAL A 442 22.49 1.83 -7.63
CA VAL A 442 21.62 0.72 -7.20
C VAL A 442 21.30 -0.23 -8.35
N LEU A 443 20.84 0.28 -9.50
CA LEU A 443 20.50 -0.53 -10.67
C LEU A 443 21.74 -1.20 -11.28
N THR A 444 22.87 -0.50 -11.29
CA THR A 444 24.14 -1.07 -11.76
C THR A 444 24.54 -2.23 -10.85
N ALA A 445 24.57 -2.04 -9.53
CA ALA A 445 24.86 -3.11 -8.57
C ALA A 445 23.89 -4.29 -8.71
N ALA A 446 22.59 -4.02 -8.87
CA ALA A 446 21.58 -5.05 -9.08
C ALA A 446 21.83 -5.88 -10.35
N SER A 447 22.35 -5.24 -11.40
CA SER A 447 22.69 -5.88 -12.67
C SER A 447 24.02 -6.64 -12.64
N THR A 448 25.03 -6.13 -11.92
CA THR A 448 26.41 -6.67 -11.93
C THR A 448 26.67 -7.69 -10.83
N THR A 449 25.92 -7.67 -9.73
CA THR A 449 26.09 -8.63 -8.62
C THR A 449 25.85 -10.06 -9.13
N GLN A 450 26.90 -10.88 -9.06
CA GLN A 450 26.93 -12.23 -9.61
C GLN A 450 26.47 -13.29 -8.59
N GLY A 451 26.24 -14.50 -9.09
CA GLY A 451 25.92 -15.66 -8.25
C GLY A 451 24.51 -15.63 -7.64
N ILE A 452 24.28 -16.57 -6.72
CA ILE A 452 22.96 -16.79 -6.11
C ILE A 452 22.53 -15.60 -5.22
N THR A 453 23.48 -14.94 -4.57
CA THR A 453 23.23 -13.72 -3.77
C THR A 453 22.76 -12.56 -4.66
N GLY A 454 23.33 -12.43 -5.86
CA GLY A 454 22.82 -11.48 -6.86
C GLY A 454 21.38 -11.79 -7.29
N ASN A 455 21.01 -13.06 -7.44
CA ASN A 455 19.62 -13.43 -7.74
C ASN A 455 18.68 -13.07 -6.59
N TRP A 456 19.07 -13.34 -5.35
CA TRP A 456 18.31 -12.93 -4.17
C TRP A 456 18.15 -11.42 -4.10
N TYR A 457 19.23 -10.66 -4.32
CA TYR A 457 19.16 -9.21 -4.32
C TYR A 457 18.20 -8.68 -5.38
N ARG A 458 18.27 -9.18 -6.63
CA ARG A 458 17.34 -8.77 -7.69
C ARG A 458 15.88 -9.02 -7.32
N ARG A 459 15.58 -10.15 -6.68
CA ARG A 459 14.22 -10.43 -6.17
C ARG A 459 13.82 -9.45 -5.08
N ARG A 460 14.72 -9.21 -4.12
CA ARG A 460 14.50 -8.25 -3.03
C ARG A 460 14.28 -6.82 -3.55
N PHE A 461 15.06 -6.40 -4.54
CA PHE A 461 14.91 -5.12 -5.22
C PHE A 461 13.51 -4.94 -5.84
N ILE A 462 13.00 -5.99 -6.52
CA ILE A 462 11.64 -5.97 -7.08
C ILE A 462 10.55 -5.93 -5.98
N GLU A 463 10.77 -6.58 -4.83
CA GLU A 463 9.85 -6.51 -3.68
C GLU A 463 9.78 -5.09 -3.11
N LEU A 464 10.94 -4.47 -2.85
CA LEU A 464 11.04 -3.12 -2.30
C LEU A 464 10.48 -2.04 -3.24
N SER A 465 10.53 -2.27 -4.55
CA SER A 465 10.00 -1.32 -5.55
C SER A 465 8.45 -1.23 -5.57
N GLN A 466 7.75 -1.97 -4.69
CA GLN A 466 6.29 -1.93 -4.55
C GLN A 466 5.81 -1.23 -3.26
N GLU A 467 6.70 -1.05 -2.29
CA GLU A 467 6.46 -0.34 -1.03
C GLU A 467 6.56 1.17 -1.28
#